data_AF-A0A9N8DV65-F1
#
_entry.id   AF-A0A9N8DV65-F1
#
_cell.length_a   1.000
_cell.length_b   1.000
_cell.length_c   1.000
_cell.angle_alpha   90.00
_cell.angle_beta   90.00
_cell.angle_gamma   90.00
#
_symmetry.space_group_name_H-M   'P 1'
#
loop_
_entity.id
_entity.type
_entity.pdbx_description
1 polymer ?
#
loop_
_entity_poly.entity_id
_entity_poly.type
_entity_poly.pdbx_seq_one_letter_code
_entity_poly.pdbx_strand_id
1 'polypeptide(L)'
;MSSSVSGRQKAVILIPKVGGFISLFCSSFILGHVCMSNQRRSNMYHRILALMSASDMVGSTIFVLSSWPIPQETGIYLASGTVDSCEVVGFVNQIVAILTPAYNVSLVLYYYLTIAQGLRPGEMCKYQYYLYFVPLVYALAMAIPGLPLDLYNAANFVCWIAPYPPGCQGNEFERGHNYAVRKQEQVVRKYAGGGSGMKHSRRVANQGLLYVIVFFLTFIPGTMTRLRQMTTGQVEYWIIITMTIFLPLQGFFNLIAYRYVPL
;
A
#
# COMPACT_ATOMS: atom_id res chain seq x y z
N MET A 1 -15.50 28.60 -20.87
CA MET A 1 -16.16 28.80 -19.56
C MET A 1 -15.29 28.19 -18.48
N SER A 2 -14.56 28.99 -17.69
CA SER A 2 -13.77 28.48 -16.56
C SER A 2 -14.70 28.15 -15.40
N SER A 3 -15.20 26.93 -15.33
CA SER A 3 -15.81 26.40 -14.12
C SER A 3 -14.83 26.58 -12.96
N SER A 4 -15.21 27.37 -11.96
CA SER A 4 -14.37 27.65 -10.80
C SER A 4 -14.08 26.34 -10.06
N VAL A 5 -12.88 25.80 -10.28
CA VAL A 5 -12.41 24.59 -9.61
C VAL A 5 -12.48 24.80 -8.09
N SER A 6 -13.27 23.96 -7.42
CA SER A 6 -13.47 24.05 -5.97
C SER A 6 -12.16 23.87 -5.20
N GLY A 7 -11.95 24.66 -4.14
CA GLY A 7 -10.75 24.55 -3.28
C GLY A 7 -10.55 23.14 -2.71
N ARG A 8 -11.64 22.41 -2.48
CA ARG A 8 -11.62 21.00 -2.06
C ARG A 8 -10.95 20.09 -3.09
N GLN A 9 -11.24 20.30 -4.38
CA GLN A 9 -10.65 19.52 -5.46
C GLN A 9 -9.15 19.81 -5.60
N LYS A 10 -8.76 21.09 -5.49
CA LYS A 10 -7.34 21.48 -5.51
C LYS A 10 -6.56 20.82 -4.36
N ALA A 11 -7.13 20.80 -3.15
CA ALA A 11 -6.49 20.20 -1.98
C ALA A 11 -6.22 18.70 -2.17
N VAL A 12 -7.25 17.95 -2.59
CA VAL A 12 -7.18 16.50 -2.85
C VAL A 12 -6.17 16.14 -3.94
N ILE A 13 -5.84 17.07 -4.85
CA ILE A 13 -4.86 16.86 -5.93
C ILE A 13 -3.44 17.30 -5.55
N LEU A 14 -3.29 18.41 -4.82
CA LEU A 14 -1.98 18.99 -4.48
C LEU A 14 -1.32 18.31 -3.27
N ILE A 15 -2.09 17.98 -2.23
CA ILE A 15 -1.58 17.32 -1.02
C ILE A 15 -0.83 16.01 -1.32
N PRO A 16 -1.37 15.08 -2.14
CA PRO A 16 -0.66 13.83 -2.40
C PRO A 16 0.63 14.04 -3.19
N LYS A 17 0.75 15.12 -3.96
CA LYS A 17 2.01 15.46 -4.66
C LYS A 17 3.12 15.76 -3.66
N VAL A 18 2.83 16.57 -2.64
CA VAL A 18 3.80 16.92 -1.59
C VAL A 18 4.19 15.68 -0.79
N GLY A 19 3.20 14.89 -0.36
CA GLY A 19 3.47 13.63 0.37
C GLY A 19 4.30 12.65 -0.45
N GLY A 20 3.98 12.52 -1.75
CA GLY A 20 4.72 11.70 -2.70
C GLY A 20 6.19 12.11 -2.84
N PHE A 21 6.51 13.40 -2.91
CA PHE A 21 7.92 13.85 -2.95
C PHE A 21 8.70 13.46 -1.69
N ILE A 22 8.10 13.66 -0.51
CA ILE A 22 8.72 13.30 0.76
C ILE A 22 8.99 11.78 0.82
N SER A 23 7.98 10.99 0.49
CA SER A 23 8.09 9.53 0.49
C SER A 23 9.08 9.02 -0.55
N LEU A 24 9.12 9.62 -1.74
CA LEU A 24 10.09 9.26 -2.77
C LEU A 24 11.53 9.43 -2.27
N PHE A 25 11.82 10.55 -1.59
CA PHE A 25 13.14 10.80 -0.99
C PHE A 25 13.45 9.77 0.11
N CYS A 26 12.51 9.54 1.05
CA CYS A 26 12.70 8.60 2.14
C CYS A 26 12.92 7.15 1.65
N SER A 27 12.12 6.68 0.70
CA SER A 27 12.26 5.35 0.12
C SER A 27 13.55 5.20 -0.69
N SER A 28 13.95 6.24 -1.43
CA SER A 28 15.25 6.25 -2.13
C SER A 28 16.41 6.15 -1.15
N PHE A 29 16.33 6.86 -0.01
CA PHE A 29 17.33 6.75 1.06
C PHE A 29 17.41 5.33 1.63
N ILE A 30 16.29 4.70 1.98
CA ILE A 30 16.28 3.33 2.51
C ILE A 30 16.88 2.36 1.49
N LEU A 31 16.44 2.44 0.22
CA LEU A 31 16.90 1.57 -0.84
C LEU A 31 18.41 1.72 -1.07
N GLY A 32 18.90 2.96 -1.20
CA GLY A 32 20.33 3.24 -1.33
C GLY A 32 21.13 2.73 -0.12
N HIS A 33 20.64 2.99 1.08
CA HIS A 33 21.27 2.56 2.32
C HIS A 33 21.40 1.02 2.38
N VAL A 34 20.37 0.26 2.00
CA VAL A 34 20.44 -1.21 1.93
C VAL A 34 21.40 -1.67 0.83
N CYS A 35 21.28 -1.11 -0.38
CA CYS A 35 22.04 -1.56 -1.55
C CYS A 35 23.55 -1.32 -1.43
N MET A 36 23.97 -0.28 -0.71
CA MET A 36 25.37 0.10 -0.56
C MET A 36 26.18 -0.81 0.38
N SER A 37 25.59 -1.82 1.01
CA SER A 37 26.31 -2.67 1.99
C SER A 37 26.04 -4.14 1.78
N ASN A 38 27.11 -4.91 1.58
CA ASN A 38 27.05 -6.37 1.47
C ASN A 38 26.44 -7.02 2.70
N GLN A 39 26.77 -6.55 3.90
CA GLN A 39 26.22 -7.07 5.14
C GLN A 39 24.70 -6.88 5.19
N ARG A 40 24.20 -5.69 4.86
CA ARG A 40 22.75 -5.42 4.83
C ARG A 40 22.06 -6.22 3.73
N ARG A 41 22.65 -6.29 2.53
CA ARG A 41 22.14 -7.13 1.43
C ARG A 41 22.15 -8.62 1.75
N SER A 42 22.93 -9.09 2.70
CA SER A 42 22.88 -10.50 3.13
C SER A 42 21.71 -10.81 4.06
N ASN A 43 21.15 -9.78 4.72
CA ASN A 43 20.06 -9.93 5.66
C ASN A 43 18.70 -9.91 4.94
N MET A 44 17.90 -10.95 5.17
CA MET A 44 16.58 -11.13 4.54
C MET A 44 15.62 -9.98 4.87
N TYR A 45 15.66 -9.44 6.09
CA TYR A 45 14.88 -8.28 6.51
C TYR A 45 15.09 -7.08 5.59
N HIS A 46 16.36 -6.71 5.37
CA HIS A 46 16.71 -5.55 4.56
C HIS A 46 16.35 -5.76 3.09
N ARG A 47 16.39 -7.00 2.58
CA ARG A 47 15.92 -7.32 1.23
C ARG A 47 14.42 -7.09 1.07
N ILE A 48 13.60 -7.57 2.01
CA ILE A 48 12.14 -7.33 2.01
C ILE A 48 11.87 -5.82 2.08
N LEU A 49 12.59 -5.12 2.96
CA LEU A 49 12.45 -3.67 3.10
C LEU A 49 12.88 -2.91 1.83
N ALA A 50 13.91 -3.38 1.12
CA ALA A 50 14.33 -2.81 -0.15
C ALA A 50 13.27 -3.02 -1.24
N LEU A 51 12.66 -4.21 -1.33
CA LEU A 51 11.56 -4.49 -2.26
C LEU A 51 10.33 -3.61 -1.96
N MET A 52 9.98 -3.47 -0.68
CA MET A 52 8.92 -2.56 -0.24
C MET A 52 9.25 -1.11 -0.60
N SER A 53 10.47 -0.65 -0.32
CA SER A 53 10.89 0.72 -0.63
C SER A 53 10.90 0.99 -2.13
N ALA A 54 11.28 0.02 -2.96
CA ALA A 54 11.19 0.13 -4.42
C ALA A 54 9.74 0.26 -4.90
N SER A 55 8.82 -0.55 -4.33
CA SER A 55 7.38 -0.41 -4.59
C SER A 55 6.87 0.98 -4.17
N ASP A 56 7.27 1.45 -2.98
CA ASP A 56 6.89 2.76 -2.45
C ASP A 56 7.44 3.91 -3.30
N MET A 57 8.62 3.77 -3.91
CA MET A 57 9.13 4.77 -4.86
C MET A 57 8.21 4.90 -6.07
N VAL A 58 7.80 3.77 -6.67
CA VAL A 58 6.88 3.77 -7.81
C VAL A 58 5.53 4.39 -7.41
N GLY A 59 4.97 3.99 -6.26
CA GLY A 59 3.72 4.58 -5.75
C GLY A 59 3.85 6.07 -5.45
N SER A 60 4.98 6.49 -4.90
CA SER A 60 5.27 7.91 -4.64
C SER A 60 5.34 8.71 -5.93
N THR A 61 5.94 8.17 -7.00
CA THR A 61 5.91 8.78 -8.33
C THR A 61 4.48 8.92 -8.84
N ILE A 62 3.63 7.91 -8.67
CA ILE A 62 2.21 7.98 -9.06
C ILE A 62 1.49 9.10 -8.29
N PHE A 63 1.75 9.27 -6.98
CA PHE A 63 1.17 10.39 -6.22
C PHE A 63 1.74 11.75 -6.60
N VAL A 64 3.00 11.84 -7.02
CA VAL A 64 3.58 13.07 -7.58
C VAL A 64 2.91 13.43 -8.91
N LEU A 65 2.68 12.45 -9.79
CA LEU A 65 1.94 12.65 -11.03
C LEU A 65 0.47 13.01 -10.74
N SER A 66 -0.16 12.33 -9.77
CA SER A 66 -1.53 12.58 -9.31
C SER A 66 -2.47 12.72 -10.51
N SER A 67 -3.10 13.87 -10.71
CA SER A 67 -4.05 14.09 -11.80
C SER A 67 -3.43 14.22 -13.19
N TRP A 68 -2.11 14.35 -13.35
CA TRP A 68 -1.48 14.57 -14.66
C TRP A 68 -1.78 13.51 -15.72
N PRO A 69 -1.81 12.20 -15.40
CA PRO A 69 -2.11 11.14 -16.36
C PRO A 69 -3.61 10.99 -16.68
N ILE A 70 -4.48 11.71 -15.96
CA ILE A 70 -5.94 11.67 -16.17
C ILE A 70 -6.28 12.39 -17.48
N PRO A 71 -7.25 11.89 -18.29
CA PRO A 71 -7.67 12.54 -19.52
C PRO A 71 -8.12 13.98 -19.30
N GLN A 72 -7.64 14.91 -20.12
CA GLN A 72 -7.99 16.34 -20.07
C GLN A 72 -9.51 16.58 -20.12
N GLU A 73 -10.20 15.73 -20.87
CA GLU A 73 -11.65 15.78 -21.10
C GLU A 73 -12.48 15.58 -19.82
N THR A 74 -11.88 15.02 -18.76
CA THR A 74 -12.55 14.83 -17.46
C THR A 74 -12.84 16.14 -16.72
N GLY A 75 -12.20 17.26 -17.11
CA GLY A 75 -12.33 18.54 -16.41
C GLY A 75 -11.70 18.55 -15.00
N ILE A 76 -10.94 17.53 -14.63
CA ILE A 76 -10.24 17.45 -13.34
C ILE A 76 -9.08 18.43 -13.31
N TYR A 77 -8.88 19.10 -12.18
CA TYR A 77 -7.80 20.10 -12.02
C TYR A 77 -6.42 19.50 -12.31
N LEU A 78 -5.64 20.18 -13.16
CA LEU A 78 -4.34 19.73 -13.65
C LEU A 78 -4.37 18.39 -14.42
N ALA A 79 -5.52 17.90 -14.86
CA ALA A 79 -5.54 16.77 -15.79
C ALA A 79 -4.94 17.18 -17.14
N SER A 80 -3.98 16.39 -17.63
CA SER A 80 -3.23 16.69 -18.86
C SER A 80 -2.99 15.46 -19.75
N GLY A 81 -3.49 14.29 -19.35
CA GLY A 81 -3.20 13.01 -20.00
C GLY A 81 -4.25 12.57 -21.01
N THR A 82 -4.21 11.28 -21.34
CA THR A 82 -5.12 10.55 -22.23
C THR A 82 -5.71 9.32 -21.51
N VAL A 83 -6.63 8.61 -22.15
CA VAL A 83 -7.19 7.35 -21.63
C VAL A 83 -6.07 6.33 -21.42
N ASP A 84 -5.20 6.14 -22.42
CA ASP A 84 -4.08 5.21 -22.37
C ASP A 84 -3.10 5.52 -21.22
N SER A 85 -2.75 6.80 -21.02
CA SER A 85 -1.86 7.17 -19.91
C SER A 85 -2.50 6.89 -18.56
N CYS A 86 -3.82 7.01 -18.47
CA CYS A 86 -4.56 6.73 -17.24
C CYS A 86 -4.68 5.23 -16.99
N GLU A 87 -4.90 4.43 -18.03
CA GLU A 87 -4.93 2.98 -17.94
C GLU A 87 -3.60 2.42 -17.44
N VAL A 88 -2.49 2.82 -18.07
CA VAL A 88 -1.14 2.38 -17.69
C VAL A 88 -0.83 2.77 -16.25
N VAL A 89 -1.07 4.03 -15.88
CA VAL A 89 -0.84 4.48 -14.49
C VAL A 89 -1.76 3.77 -13.51
N GLY A 90 -3.02 3.54 -13.87
CA GLY A 90 -4.00 2.84 -13.04
C GLY A 90 -3.64 1.38 -12.78
N PHE A 91 -3.15 0.69 -13.81
CA PHE A 91 -2.62 -0.66 -13.72
C PHE A 91 -1.39 -0.74 -12.80
N VAL A 92 -0.41 0.13 -13.00
CA VAL A 92 0.79 0.16 -12.14
C VAL A 92 0.42 0.55 -10.70
N ASN A 93 -0.49 1.51 -10.54
CA ASN A 93 -1.01 1.91 -9.22
C ASN A 93 -1.66 0.72 -8.50
N GLN A 94 -2.44 -0.11 -9.21
CA GLN A 94 -3.04 -1.31 -8.64
C GLN A 94 -1.99 -2.33 -8.18
N ILE A 95 -0.93 -2.55 -8.96
CA ILE A 95 0.16 -3.45 -8.57
C ILE A 95 0.81 -2.96 -7.28
N VAL A 96 1.20 -1.68 -7.23
CA VAL A 96 1.91 -1.10 -6.08
C VAL A 96 1.01 -1.06 -4.83
N ALA A 97 -0.28 -0.75 -5.01
CA ALA A 97 -1.27 -0.74 -3.93
C ALA A 97 -1.43 -2.11 -3.24
N ILE A 98 -1.07 -3.21 -3.93
CA ILE A 98 -1.08 -4.57 -3.37
C ILE A 98 0.31 -5.01 -2.90
N LEU A 99 1.37 -4.74 -3.68
CA LEU A 99 2.74 -5.16 -3.38
C LEU A 99 3.21 -4.64 -2.03
N THR A 100 3.02 -3.35 -1.82
CA THR A 100 3.50 -2.66 -0.64
C THR A 100 2.94 -3.24 0.68
N PRO A 101 1.61 -3.40 0.87
CA PRO A 101 1.08 -4.05 2.06
C PRO A 101 1.41 -5.54 2.11
N ALA A 102 1.51 -6.23 0.97
CA ALA A 102 1.94 -7.64 0.94
C ALA A 102 3.40 -7.83 1.42
N TYR A 103 4.29 -6.88 1.15
CA TYR A 103 5.64 -6.89 1.74
C TYR A 103 5.63 -6.53 3.24
N ASN A 104 4.66 -5.73 3.71
CA ASN A 104 4.47 -5.54 5.17
C ASN A 104 4.05 -6.86 5.83
N VAL A 105 3.15 -7.62 5.22
CA VAL A 105 2.82 -8.98 5.67
C VAL A 105 4.06 -9.87 5.66
N SER A 106 4.90 -9.77 4.63
CA SER A 106 6.15 -10.53 4.54
C SER A 106 7.14 -10.15 5.65
N LEU A 107 7.21 -8.88 6.05
CA LEU A 107 7.97 -8.43 7.23
C LEU A 107 7.41 -9.02 8.53
N VAL A 108 6.09 -9.01 8.71
CA VAL A 108 5.45 -9.60 9.90
C VAL A 108 5.74 -11.10 9.98
N LEU A 109 5.62 -11.82 8.86
CA LEU A 109 5.97 -13.24 8.78
C LEU A 109 7.45 -13.48 9.08
N TYR A 110 8.34 -12.64 8.55
CA TYR A 110 9.75 -12.69 8.89
C TYR A 110 10.00 -12.52 10.40
N TYR A 111 9.38 -11.53 11.03
CA TYR A 111 9.50 -11.33 12.48
C TYR A 111 8.91 -12.47 13.28
N TYR A 112 7.77 -13.03 12.86
CA TYR A 112 7.20 -14.22 13.49
C TYR A 112 8.14 -15.43 13.41
N LEU A 113 8.68 -15.71 12.23
CA LEU A 113 9.61 -16.84 12.01
C LEU A 113 10.92 -16.68 12.80
N THR A 114 11.43 -15.46 12.93
CA THR A 114 12.67 -15.20 13.68
C THR A 114 12.46 -15.15 15.19
N ILE A 115 11.37 -14.56 15.67
CA ILE A 115 11.13 -14.35 17.11
C ILE A 115 10.39 -15.53 17.73
N ALA A 116 9.27 -15.93 17.14
CA ALA A 116 8.39 -16.95 17.72
C ALA A 116 8.86 -18.37 17.39
N GLN A 117 9.36 -18.57 16.17
CA GLN A 117 9.89 -19.89 15.75
C GLN A 117 11.41 -20.02 15.94
N GLY A 118 12.12 -18.92 16.23
CA GLY A 118 13.56 -18.95 16.49
C GLY A 118 14.41 -19.42 15.31
N LEU A 119 13.90 -19.31 14.07
CA LEU A 119 14.58 -19.84 12.89
C LEU A 119 15.92 -19.14 12.63
N ARG A 120 16.96 -19.93 12.38
CA ARG A 120 18.29 -19.42 12.05
C ARG A 120 18.37 -18.99 10.58
N PRO A 121 19.29 -18.09 10.19
CA PRO A 121 19.42 -17.61 8.81
C PRO A 121 19.52 -18.72 7.75
N GLY A 122 20.19 -19.83 8.05
CA GLY A 122 20.30 -20.97 7.12
C GLY A 122 18.98 -21.69 6.85
N GLU A 123 18.09 -21.76 7.83
CA GLU A 123 16.76 -22.37 7.69
C GLU A 123 15.77 -21.44 7.00
N MET A 124 16.04 -20.13 6.99
CA MET A 124 15.19 -19.12 6.35
C MET A 124 15.29 -19.14 4.82
N CYS A 125 16.34 -19.74 4.25
CA CYS A 125 16.52 -19.85 2.80
C CYS A 125 15.32 -20.47 2.09
N LYS A 126 14.63 -21.44 2.72
CA LYS A 126 13.44 -22.09 2.13
C LYS A 126 12.22 -21.17 2.06
N TYR A 127 12.12 -20.19 2.96
CA TYR A 127 11.01 -19.23 3.00
C TYR A 127 11.28 -17.98 2.16
N GLN A 128 12.55 -17.72 1.82
CA GLN A 128 12.96 -16.55 1.06
C GLN A 128 12.15 -16.36 -0.22
N TYR A 129 11.98 -17.43 -1.01
CA TYR A 129 11.23 -17.38 -2.26
C TYR A 129 9.77 -16.98 -2.03
N TYR A 130 9.12 -17.55 -1.01
CA TYR A 130 7.73 -17.25 -0.69
C TYR A 130 7.53 -15.80 -0.26
N LEU A 131 8.42 -15.28 0.60
CA LEU A 131 8.34 -13.90 1.11
C LEU A 131 8.60 -12.84 0.03
N TYR A 132 9.17 -13.21 -1.11
CA TYR A 132 9.50 -12.27 -2.20
C TYR A 132 8.52 -12.38 -3.37
N PHE A 133 8.30 -13.60 -3.85
CA PHE A 133 7.58 -13.82 -5.11
C PHE A 133 6.07 -13.95 -4.93
N VAL A 134 5.59 -14.47 -3.79
CA VAL A 134 4.14 -14.56 -3.55
C VAL A 134 3.47 -13.17 -3.57
N PRO A 135 4.00 -12.13 -2.91
CA PRO A 135 3.48 -10.76 -3.04
C PRO A 135 3.38 -10.29 -4.50
N LEU A 136 4.42 -10.53 -5.30
CA LEU A 136 4.49 -10.09 -6.68
C LEU A 136 3.48 -10.82 -7.57
N VAL A 137 3.44 -12.14 -7.49
CA VAL A 137 2.49 -12.96 -8.25
C VAL A 137 1.06 -12.60 -7.87
N TYR A 138 0.78 -12.41 -6.58
CA TYR A 138 -0.54 -12.00 -6.12
C TYR A 138 -0.94 -10.61 -6.65
N ALA A 139 -0.04 -9.63 -6.60
CA ALA A 139 -0.31 -8.30 -7.14
C ALA A 139 -0.60 -8.33 -8.65
N LEU A 140 0.19 -9.10 -9.42
CA LEU A 140 -0.03 -9.27 -10.86
C LEU A 140 -1.34 -9.99 -11.17
N ALA A 141 -1.64 -11.07 -10.44
CA ALA A 141 -2.88 -11.83 -10.60
C ALA A 141 -4.13 -10.96 -10.35
N MET A 142 -4.05 -9.99 -9.44
CA MET A 142 -5.14 -9.05 -9.14
C MET A 142 -5.20 -7.85 -10.10
N ALA A 143 -4.11 -7.51 -10.78
CA ALA A 143 -4.04 -6.36 -11.68
C ALA A 143 -4.35 -6.74 -13.14
N ILE A 144 -3.76 -7.82 -13.64
CA ILE A 144 -3.89 -8.22 -15.05
C ILE A 144 -5.35 -8.34 -15.53
N PRO A 145 -6.29 -8.93 -14.77
CA PRO A 145 -7.69 -9.01 -15.20
C PRO A 145 -8.37 -7.65 -15.39
N GLY A 146 -7.85 -6.58 -14.77
CA GLY A 146 -8.40 -5.24 -14.91
C GLY A 146 -8.18 -4.60 -16.28
N LEU A 147 -7.17 -5.07 -17.04
CA LEU A 147 -6.87 -4.57 -18.40
C LEU A 147 -7.97 -4.95 -19.41
N PRO A 148 -8.27 -6.25 -19.68
CA PRO A 148 -9.30 -6.60 -20.65
C PRO A 148 -10.73 -6.23 -20.21
N LEU A 149 -10.91 -5.82 -18.95
CA LEU A 149 -12.19 -5.39 -18.39
C LEU A 149 -12.32 -3.86 -18.35
N ASP A 150 -11.35 -3.11 -18.89
CA ASP A 150 -11.33 -1.64 -18.94
C ASP A 150 -11.59 -0.98 -17.56
N LEU A 151 -11.07 -1.58 -16.48
CA LEU A 151 -11.37 -1.15 -15.11
C LEU A 151 -10.54 0.05 -14.64
N TYR A 152 -9.47 0.39 -15.35
CA TYR A 152 -8.53 1.44 -14.96
C TYR A 152 -8.92 2.80 -15.52
N ASN A 153 -9.54 3.62 -14.67
CA ASN A 153 -10.13 4.89 -15.05
C ASN A 153 -9.77 6.00 -14.04
N ALA A 154 -10.20 7.23 -14.33
CA ALA A 154 -10.03 8.36 -13.43
C ALA A 154 -10.76 8.13 -12.10
N ALA A 155 -10.01 8.07 -10.99
CA ALA A 155 -10.53 7.80 -9.65
C ALA A 155 -10.22 8.98 -8.72
N ASN A 156 -10.94 10.10 -8.91
CA ASN A 156 -10.75 11.38 -8.22
C ASN A 156 -9.42 12.08 -8.56
N PHE A 157 -8.34 11.72 -7.87
CA PHE A 157 -7.04 12.41 -7.95
C PHE A 157 -5.94 11.58 -8.58
N VAL A 158 -6.19 10.30 -8.84
CA VAL A 158 -5.28 9.35 -9.49
C VAL A 158 -6.06 8.48 -10.46
N CYS A 159 -5.37 7.80 -11.35
CA CYS A 159 -5.95 6.70 -12.12
C CYS A 159 -5.93 5.42 -11.27
N TRP A 160 -7.07 4.74 -11.21
CA TRP A 160 -7.22 3.49 -10.45
C TRP A 160 -8.48 2.73 -10.87
N ILE A 161 -8.84 1.68 -10.14
CA ILE A 161 -10.08 0.92 -10.40
C ILE A 161 -11.30 1.83 -10.15
N ALA A 162 -12.01 2.18 -11.22
CA ALA A 162 -13.19 3.04 -11.19
C ALA A 162 -14.10 2.73 -12.39
N PRO A 163 -15.43 2.89 -12.24
CA PRO A 163 -16.38 2.68 -13.34
C PRO A 163 -16.29 3.79 -14.39
N TYR A 164 -16.53 3.43 -15.65
CA TYR A 164 -16.65 4.35 -16.78
C TYR A 164 -17.89 4.01 -17.64
N PRO A 165 -18.68 4.99 -18.12
CA PRO A 165 -18.59 6.43 -17.88
C PRO A 165 -19.10 6.84 -16.47
N PRO A 166 -18.67 8.00 -15.93
CA PRO A 166 -19.09 8.46 -14.61
C PRO A 166 -20.60 8.70 -14.58
N GLY A 167 -21.34 7.88 -13.80
CA GLY A 167 -22.80 7.97 -13.66
C GLY A 167 -23.56 6.67 -13.90
N CYS A 168 -22.91 5.62 -14.39
CA CYS A 168 -23.52 4.30 -14.51
C CYS A 168 -23.40 3.50 -13.20
N GLN A 169 -24.27 3.77 -12.22
CA GLN A 169 -24.51 2.83 -11.12
C GLN A 169 -25.66 1.90 -11.54
N GLY A 170 -25.31 0.69 -11.98
CA GLY A 170 -26.27 -0.40 -12.11
C GLY A 170 -26.72 -0.83 -10.72
N ASN A 171 -28.02 -0.72 -10.46
CA ASN A 171 -28.66 -1.28 -9.28
C ASN A 171 -28.73 -2.81 -9.43
N GLU A 172 -28.71 -3.50 -8.28
CA GLU A 172 -28.84 -4.96 -8.08
C GLU A 172 -27.61 -5.84 -8.31
N PHE A 173 -26.90 -6.16 -7.22
CA PHE A 173 -26.81 -7.56 -6.79
C PHE A 173 -26.54 -7.63 -5.29
N GLU A 174 -27.62 -7.83 -4.52
CA GLU A 174 -27.54 -8.17 -3.11
C GLU A 174 -26.97 -9.59 -2.91
N ARG A 175 -26.42 -9.79 -1.71
CA ARG A 175 -26.60 -10.98 -0.85
C ARG A 175 -25.40 -11.93 -0.75
N GLY A 176 -24.76 -11.83 0.41
CA GLY A 176 -24.08 -12.95 1.08
C GLY A 176 -22.63 -12.66 1.39
N HIS A 177 -22.30 -12.41 2.66
CA HIS A 177 -21.15 -12.99 3.37
C HIS A 177 -21.05 -12.41 4.80
N ASN A 178 -21.92 -12.89 5.71
CA ASN A 178 -21.79 -12.65 7.14
C ASN A 178 -21.49 -13.92 7.95
N TYR A 179 -20.87 -14.93 7.32
CA TYR A 179 -20.59 -16.22 7.97
C TYR A 179 -19.10 -16.55 8.20
N ALA A 180 -18.16 -15.74 7.69
CA ALA A 180 -16.73 -16.04 7.80
C ALA A 180 -16.05 -15.49 9.07
N VAL A 181 -16.63 -14.49 9.74
CA VAL A 181 -15.92 -13.73 10.80
C VAL A 181 -15.92 -14.43 12.16
N ARG A 182 -16.81 -15.40 12.43
CA ARG A 182 -16.86 -16.07 13.75
C ARG A 182 -15.93 -17.27 13.90
N LYS A 183 -15.34 -17.79 12.80
CA LYS A 183 -14.48 -19.00 12.87
C LYS A 183 -13.00 -18.70 13.14
N GLN A 184 -12.59 -17.42 13.12
CA GLN A 184 -11.20 -17.02 13.40
C GLN A 184 -10.87 -16.88 14.89
N GLU A 185 -11.85 -16.64 15.76
CA GLU A 185 -11.60 -16.36 17.18
C GLU A 185 -11.14 -17.58 17.99
N GLN A 186 -11.46 -18.81 17.55
CA GLN A 186 -11.11 -20.03 18.28
C GLN A 186 -9.69 -20.54 18.01
N VAL A 187 -9.09 -20.20 16.86
CA VAL A 187 -7.73 -20.64 16.52
C VAL A 187 -6.67 -19.76 17.18
N VAL A 188 -6.95 -18.47 17.37
CA VAL A 188 -6.00 -17.51 17.98
C VAL A 188 -5.77 -17.80 19.47
N ARG A 189 -6.76 -18.34 20.18
CA ARG A 189 -6.60 -18.73 21.59
C ARG A 189 -5.71 -19.96 21.80
N LYS A 190 -5.52 -20.81 20.77
CA LYS A 190 -4.73 -22.04 20.90
C LYS A 190 -3.21 -21.81 20.84
N TYR A 191 -2.76 -20.61 20.48
CA TYR A 191 -1.34 -20.24 20.41
C TYR A 191 -0.92 -19.18 21.43
N ALA A 192 -1.82 -18.77 22.33
CA ALA A 192 -1.55 -17.74 23.33
C ALA A 192 -0.94 -18.28 24.64
N GLY A 193 -0.20 -19.40 24.58
CA GLY A 193 0.34 -20.07 25.75
C GLY A 193 1.84 -20.37 25.66
N GLY A 194 2.64 -19.61 26.43
CA GLY A 194 3.87 -20.10 27.06
C GLY A 194 5.21 -19.75 26.38
N GLY A 195 6.05 -18.99 27.07
CA GLY A 195 7.48 -18.86 26.74
C GLY A 195 8.18 -17.66 27.40
N SER A 196 8.73 -17.88 28.59
CA SER A 196 9.65 -16.96 29.29
C SER A 196 11.05 -16.98 28.67
N GLY A 197 11.63 -15.80 28.43
CA GLY A 197 13.09 -15.57 28.31
C GLY A 197 13.57 -15.03 26.96
N MET A 198 13.91 -13.74 26.89
CA MET A 198 15.29 -13.20 26.73
C MET A 198 15.28 -11.69 26.42
N LYS A 199 16.05 -10.90 27.16
CA LYS A 199 16.21 -9.43 27.04
C LYS A 199 16.98 -8.96 25.78
N HIS A 200 16.93 -9.70 24.68
CA HIS A 200 17.48 -9.28 23.38
C HIS A 200 16.44 -9.21 22.24
N SER A 201 15.18 -9.58 22.50
CA SER A 201 14.13 -9.70 21.47
C SER A 201 13.14 -8.52 21.38
N ARG A 202 13.06 -7.68 22.43
CA ARG A 202 12.08 -6.57 22.51
C ARG A 202 12.25 -5.52 21.41
N ARG A 203 13.49 -5.23 21.01
CA ARG A 203 13.75 -4.21 19.98
C ARG A 203 13.25 -4.66 18.61
N VAL A 204 13.53 -5.91 18.25
CA VAL A 204 13.09 -6.50 16.97
C VAL A 204 11.55 -6.59 16.92
N ALA A 205 10.91 -7.01 18.03
CA ALA A 205 9.45 -7.05 18.14
C ALA A 205 8.81 -5.65 18.02
N ASN A 206 9.39 -4.65 18.69
CA ASN A 206 8.91 -3.26 18.59
C ASN A 206 9.04 -2.72 17.17
N GLN A 207 10.12 -3.08 16.44
CA GLN A 207 10.27 -2.69 15.04
C GLN A 207 9.18 -3.31 14.15
N GLY A 208 8.87 -4.60 14.33
CA GLY A 208 7.75 -5.25 13.63
C GLY A 208 6.41 -4.59 13.95
N LEU A 209 6.16 -4.24 15.21
CA LEU A 209 4.95 -3.53 15.62
C LEU A 209 4.85 -2.15 14.96
N LEU A 210 5.96 -1.43 14.80
CA LEU A 210 5.96 -0.14 14.11
C LEU A 210 5.52 -0.28 12.65
N TYR A 211 6.02 -1.26 11.90
CA TYR A 211 5.56 -1.49 10.52
C TYR A 211 4.07 -1.82 10.44
N VAL A 212 3.53 -2.55 11.43
CA VAL A 212 2.09 -2.82 11.51
C VAL A 212 1.29 -1.53 11.77
N ILE A 213 1.76 -0.67 12.67
CA ILE A 213 1.13 0.64 12.94
C ILE A 213 1.16 1.51 11.69
N VAL A 214 2.31 1.57 11.01
CA VAL A 214 2.48 2.33 9.76
C VAL A 214 1.49 1.83 8.70
N PHE A 215 1.38 0.52 8.51
CA PHE A 215 0.41 -0.07 7.58
C PHE A 215 -1.03 0.36 7.89
N PHE A 216 -1.46 0.28 9.15
CA PHE A 216 -2.82 0.68 9.50
C PHE A 216 -3.05 2.18 9.33
N LEU A 217 -2.08 3.01 9.71
CA LEU A 217 -2.16 4.47 9.55
C LEU A 217 -2.36 4.87 8.09
N THR A 218 -1.69 4.21 7.15
CA THR A 218 -1.75 4.56 5.73
C THR A 218 -2.91 3.92 4.98
N PHE A 219 -3.30 2.68 5.31
CA PHE A 219 -4.30 1.92 4.54
C PHE A 219 -5.73 1.99 5.09
N ILE A 220 -5.93 2.28 6.38
CA ILE A 220 -7.30 2.36 6.95
C ILE A 220 -8.16 3.42 6.23
N PRO A 221 -7.69 4.67 6.02
CA PRO A 221 -8.52 5.69 5.35
C PRO A 221 -8.94 5.28 3.92
N GLY A 222 -8.02 4.68 3.15
CA GLY A 222 -8.32 4.17 1.81
C GLY A 222 -9.32 3.02 1.83
N THR A 223 -9.16 2.10 2.79
CA THR A 223 -10.09 0.96 2.98
C THR A 223 -11.48 1.45 3.36
N MET A 224 -11.57 2.42 4.27
CA MET A 224 -12.84 3.04 4.66
C MET A 224 -13.52 3.73 3.48
N THR A 225 -12.75 4.43 2.64
CA THR A 225 -13.26 5.09 1.42
C THR A 225 -13.91 4.06 0.49
N ARG A 226 -13.23 2.94 0.23
CA ARG A 226 -13.75 1.87 -0.64
C ARG A 226 -14.94 1.15 -0.02
N LEU A 227 -14.90 0.86 1.27
CA LEU A 227 -16.02 0.22 1.95
C LEU A 227 -17.27 1.11 1.92
N ARG A 228 -17.14 2.41 2.17
CA ARG A 228 -18.25 3.38 2.03
C ARG A 228 -18.76 3.45 0.59
N GLN A 229 -17.85 3.53 -0.38
CA GLN A 229 -18.23 3.52 -1.79
C GLN A 229 -19.03 2.26 -2.17
N MET A 230 -18.66 1.09 -1.68
CA MET A 230 -19.36 -0.18 -1.95
C MET A 230 -20.69 -0.31 -1.20
N THR A 231 -20.79 0.23 0.01
CA THR A 231 -21.98 0.05 0.88
C THR A 231 -23.03 1.13 0.71
N THR A 232 -22.63 2.38 0.47
CA THR A 232 -23.54 3.53 0.39
C THR A 232 -23.48 4.23 -0.96
N GLY A 233 -22.55 3.88 -1.85
CA GLY A 233 -22.32 4.60 -3.10
C GLY A 233 -21.74 6.01 -2.91
N GLN A 234 -21.52 6.45 -1.67
CA GLN A 234 -21.06 7.80 -1.35
C GLN A 234 -19.58 7.81 -0.98
N VAL A 235 -18.89 8.87 -1.40
CA VAL A 235 -17.49 9.12 -1.06
C VAL A 235 -17.39 10.43 -0.30
N GLU A 236 -17.13 10.34 1.00
CA GLU A 236 -17.04 11.52 1.87
C GLU A 236 -15.69 12.23 1.71
N TYR A 237 -15.73 13.55 1.51
CA TYR A 237 -14.54 14.38 1.33
C TYR A 237 -13.51 14.21 2.45
N TRP A 238 -13.95 14.11 3.70
CA TRP A 238 -13.06 13.99 4.86
C TRP A 238 -12.25 12.70 4.86
N ILE A 239 -12.83 11.59 4.39
CA ILE A 239 -12.10 10.32 4.31
C ILE A 239 -11.09 10.37 3.16
N ILE A 240 -11.47 10.97 2.02
CA ILE A 240 -10.56 11.19 0.88
C ILE A 240 -9.38 12.07 1.30
N ILE A 241 -9.60 13.20 1.96
CA ILE A 241 -8.51 14.10 2.33
C ILE A 241 -7.53 13.41 3.29
N THR A 242 -8.03 12.66 4.28
CA THR A 242 -7.19 11.85 5.17
C THR A 242 -6.39 10.81 4.38
N MET A 243 -7.01 10.10 3.44
CA MET A 243 -6.31 9.17 2.55
C MET A 243 -5.19 9.87 1.77
N THR A 244 -5.46 11.04 1.19
CA THR A 244 -4.46 11.79 0.40
C THR A 244 -3.29 12.32 1.24
N ILE A 245 -3.47 12.47 2.55
CA ILE A 245 -2.40 12.87 3.47
C ILE A 245 -1.51 11.67 3.83
N PHE A 246 -2.13 10.58 4.30
CA PHE A 246 -1.37 9.47 4.90
C PHE A 246 -0.83 8.48 3.87
N LEU A 247 -1.60 8.15 2.84
CA LEU A 247 -1.22 7.12 1.87
C LEU A 247 0.09 7.47 1.12
N PRO A 248 0.30 8.72 0.65
CA PRO A 248 1.53 9.09 -0.03
C PRO A 248 2.74 9.22 0.89
N LEU A 249 2.55 9.25 2.21
CA LEU A 249 3.64 9.38 3.21
C LEU A 249 4.19 8.04 3.69
N GLN A 250 3.86 6.95 3.02
CA GLN A 250 4.23 5.63 3.52
C GLN A 250 5.74 5.40 3.62
N GLY A 251 6.53 5.82 2.62
CA GLY A 251 7.99 5.70 2.66
C GLY A 251 8.63 6.50 3.80
N PHE A 252 8.03 7.63 4.16
CA PHE A 252 8.44 8.43 5.32
C PHE A 252 8.23 7.68 6.64
N PHE A 253 7.06 7.09 6.83
CA PHE A 253 6.78 6.30 8.03
C PHE A 253 7.63 5.02 8.11
N ASN A 254 7.88 4.37 6.96
CA ASN A 254 8.80 3.24 6.86
C ASN A 254 10.23 3.64 7.24
N LEU A 255 10.70 4.83 6.87
CA LEU A 255 12.00 5.34 7.30
C LEU A 255 12.09 5.53 8.81
N ILE A 256 11.03 6.03 9.46
CA ILE A 256 10.96 6.16 10.92
C ILE A 256 11.07 4.78 11.58
N ALA A 257 10.28 3.81 11.13
CA ALA A 257 10.31 2.43 11.65
C ALA A 257 11.69 1.77 11.43
N TYR A 258 12.28 2.01 10.26
CA TYR A 258 13.61 1.51 9.92
C TYR A 258 14.70 2.07 10.85
N ARG A 259 14.68 3.38 11.12
CA ARG A 259 15.69 4.05 11.96
C ARG A 259 15.49 3.85 13.46
N TYR A 260 14.28 3.51 13.90
CA TYR A 260 13.95 3.35 15.32
C TYR A 260 14.77 2.25 16.01
N VAL A 261 15.17 1.20 15.28
CA VAL A 261 16.03 0.14 15.80
C VAL A 261 17.24 -0.03 14.89
N PRO A 262 18.44 0.41 15.30
CA PRO A 262 19.66 0.05 14.61
C PRO A 262 19.89 -1.45 14.77
N LEU A 263 19.67 -2.20 13.70
CA LEU A 263 20.05 -3.61 13.54
C LEU A 263 21.34 -3.69 12.71
#